data_AF-A0A1H4V955-F1
#
_entry.id   AF-A0A1H4V955-F1
#
_cell.length_a   1.000
_cell.length_b   1.000
_cell.length_c   1.000
_cell.angle_alpha   90.00
_cell.angle_beta   90.00
_cell.angle_gamma   90.00
#
_symmetry.space_group_name_H-M   'P 1'
#
loop_
_entity.id
_entity.type
_entity.pdbx_description
1 polymer ?
#
loop_
_entity_poly.entity_id
_entity_poly.type
_entity_poly.pdbx_seq_one_letter_code
_entity_poly.pdbx_strand_id
1 'polypeptide(L)'
;MILENTFKKLSEKENATFQMQKGYVDLGDGARSPDIYFYLLVNYLDRVIVIKNRIGVSEVGRISCDIFAERDSLCFELNTRDHFTSLFLGKKNRFRMKTRNQNLKLFFKHSSSWKILKGIADKTAFIPSIYGENINGRFILTCEYNMEFKNKEKVLEPLLNLYKEFINQFG
;
A
#
# COMPACT_ATOMS: atom_id res chain seq x y z
N MET A 1 7.63 -19.29 -5.72
CA MET A 1 7.56 -18.66 -4.38
C MET A 1 6.11 -18.27 -4.06
N ILE A 2 5.63 -18.30 -2.80
CA ILE A 2 4.20 -17.99 -2.48
C ILE A 2 3.81 -16.60 -3.02
N LEU A 3 4.64 -15.58 -2.77
CA LEU A 3 4.36 -14.22 -3.21
C LEU A 3 4.29 -14.09 -4.74
N GLU A 4 5.25 -14.69 -5.45
CA GLU A 4 5.26 -14.74 -6.92
C GLU A 4 3.97 -15.33 -7.48
N ASN A 5 3.49 -16.44 -6.91
CA ASN A 5 2.25 -17.08 -7.34
C ASN A 5 1.03 -16.17 -7.08
N THR A 6 1.02 -15.46 -5.96
CA THR A 6 -0.05 -14.49 -5.67
C THR A 6 -0.05 -13.33 -6.65
N PHE A 7 1.12 -12.81 -7.04
CA PHE A 7 1.22 -11.78 -8.07
C PHE A 7 0.73 -12.28 -9.44
N LYS A 8 1.10 -13.49 -9.85
CA LYS A 8 0.61 -14.11 -11.11
C LYS A 8 -0.92 -14.27 -11.10
N LYS A 9 -1.47 -14.83 -10.02
CA LYS A 9 -2.93 -14.98 -9.87
C LYS A 9 -3.66 -13.65 -9.89
N LEU A 10 -3.11 -12.64 -9.21
CA LEU A 10 -3.69 -11.30 -9.21
C LEU A 10 -3.59 -10.66 -10.60
N SER A 11 -2.50 -10.87 -11.34
CA SER A 11 -2.39 -10.39 -12.72
C SER A 11 -3.41 -11.01 -13.66
N GLU A 12 -3.65 -12.31 -13.55
CA GLU A 12 -4.66 -13.01 -14.36
C GLU A 12 -6.07 -12.51 -14.01
N LYS A 13 -6.38 -12.40 -12.72
CA LYS A 13 -7.68 -11.91 -12.23
C LYS A 13 -7.97 -10.48 -12.71
N GLU A 14 -6.95 -9.63 -12.75
CA GLU A 14 -7.08 -8.19 -12.97
C GLU A 14 -6.70 -7.75 -14.38
N ASN A 15 -6.41 -8.71 -15.27
CA ASN A 15 -5.86 -8.45 -16.60
C ASN A 15 -4.68 -7.45 -16.57
N ALA A 16 -3.79 -7.63 -15.60
CA ALA A 16 -2.72 -6.72 -15.27
C ALA A 16 -1.36 -7.23 -15.75
N THR A 17 -0.37 -6.34 -15.84
CA THR A 17 0.99 -6.71 -16.25
C THR A 17 1.83 -7.06 -15.02
N PHE A 18 2.28 -8.31 -14.91
CA PHE A 18 3.21 -8.75 -13.89
C PHE A 18 4.64 -8.85 -14.42
N GLN A 19 5.60 -8.32 -13.67
CA GLN A 19 7.03 -8.48 -13.95
C GLN A 19 7.80 -8.84 -12.68
N MET A 20 8.79 -9.72 -12.82
CA MET A 20 9.75 -10.05 -11.76
C MET A 20 11.16 -9.72 -12.24
N GLN A 21 11.89 -8.94 -11.46
CA GLN A 21 13.27 -8.54 -11.77
C GLN A 21 14.19 -8.94 -10.63
N LYS A 22 15.40 -9.42 -10.97
CA LYS A 22 16.47 -9.64 -9.99
C LYS A 22 17.42 -8.44 -10.05
N GLY A 23 17.78 -7.91 -8.89
CA GLY A 23 18.75 -6.85 -8.73
C GLY A 23 19.80 -7.21 -7.68
N TYR A 24 20.77 -6.33 -7.51
CA TYR A 24 21.79 -6.43 -6.47
C TYR A 24 21.91 -5.09 -5.76
N VAL A 25 22.12 -5.15 -4.45
CA VAL A 25 22.37 -3.98 -3.60
C VAL A 25 23.80 -4.06 -3.12
N ASP A 26 24.52 -2.96 -3.24
CA ASP A 26 25.84 -2.81 -2.66
C ASP A 26 25.73 -2.66 -1.14
N LEU A 27 26.44 -3.51 -0.41
CA LEU A 27 26.49 -3.51 1.06
C LEU A 27 27.76 -2.85 1.60
N GLY A 28 28.63 -2.34 0.74
CA GLY A 28 29.97 -1.88 1.10
C GLY A 28 31.02 -3.00 1.01
N ASP A 29 32.29 -2.62 0.96
CA ASP A 29 33.46 -3.53 0.89
C ASP A 29 33.40 -4.58 -0.24
N GLY A 30 32.72 -4.26 -1.34
CA GLY A 30 32.56 -5.14 -2.49
C GLY A 30 31.52 -6.25 -2.29
N ALA A 31 30.83 -6.29 -1.15
CA ALA A 31 29.74 -7.23 -0.90
C ALA A 31 28.46 -6.77 -1.63
N ARG A 32 27.83 -7.70 -2.34
CA ARG A 32 26.52 -7.48 -2.99
C ARG A 32 25.52 -8.49 -2.50
N SER A 33 24.32 -8.02 -2.15
CA SER A 33 23.23 -8.90 -1.78
C SER A 33 22.16 -8.93 -2.88
N PRO A 34 21.62 -10.11 -3.22
CA PRO A 34 20.57 -10.23 -4.21
C PRO A 34 19.24 -9.67 -3.67
N ASP A 35 18.55 -8.94 -4.55
CA ASP A 35 17.19 -8.47 -4.33
C ASP A 35 16.27 -8.98 -5.45
N ILE A 36 15.02 -9.21 -5.12
CA ILE A 36 13.96 -9.58 -6.07
C ILE A 36 12.87 -8.52 -5.98
N TYR A 37 12.52 -7.96 -7.13
CA TYR A 37 11.45 -6.98 -7.28
C TYR A 37 10.27 -7.62 -8.00
N PHE A 38 9.09 -7.52 -7.41
CA PHE A 38 7.81 -7.89 -7.99
C PHE A 38 7.04 -6.63 -8.34
N TYR A 39 6.65 -6.50 -9.61
CA TYR A 39 5.88 -5.37 -10.13
C TYR A 39 4.55 -5.87 -10.66
N LEU A 40 3.46 -5.19 -10.27
CA LEU A 40 2.14 -5.37 -10.87
C LEU A 40 1.61 -4.01 -11.32
N LEU A 41 1.29 -3.89 -12.60
CA LEU A 41 0.67 -2.70 -13.17
C LEU A 41 -0.77 -3.02 -13.54
N VAL A 42 -1.71 -2.41 -12.84
CA VAL A 42 -3.15 -2.61 -13.03
C VAL A 42 -3.75 -1.35 -13.64
N ASN A 43 -4.30 -1.47 -14.85
CA ASN A 43 -5.06 -0.38 -15.48
C ASN A 43 -6.48 -0.38 -14.93
N TYR A 44 -6.94 0.75 -14.40
CA TYR A 44 -8.28 0.90 -13.84
C TYR A 44 -8.80 2.31 -14.08
N LEU A 45 -9.90 2.46 -14.82
CA LEU A 45 -10.53 3.76 -15.16
C LEU A 45 -9.53 4.81 -15.67
N ASP A 46 -8.72 4.47 -16.68
CA ASP A 46 -7.68 5.35 -17.26
C ASP A 46 -6.62 5.84 -16.25
N ARG A 47 -6.42 5.07 -15.18
CA ARG A 47 -5.35 5.24 -14.18
C ARG A 47 -4.53 3.96 -14.08
N VAL A 48 -3.28 4.10 -13.68
CA VAL A 48 -2.37 2.96 -13.46
C VAL A 48 -2.08 2.84 -11.97
N ILE A 49 -2.53 1.74 -11.37
CA ILE A 49 -2.16 1.34 -10.02
C ILE A 49 -0.88 0.49 -10.13
N VAL A 50 0.17 0.93 -9.46
CA VAL A 50 1.47 0.24 -9.45
C VAL A 50 1.70 -0.39 -8.09
N ILE A 51 1.88 -1.70 -8.04
CA ILE A 51 2.31 -2.43 -6.84
C ILE A 51 3.75 -2.89 -7.04
N LYS A 52 4.63 -2.54 -6.10
CA LYS A 52 6.05 -2.89 -6.07
C LYS A 52 6.39 -3.53 -4.74
N ASN A 53 6.81 -4.79 -4.75
CA ASN A 53 7.34 -5.48 -3.58
C ASN A 53 8.80 -5.85 -3.81
N ARG A 54 9.67 -5.48 -2.87
CA ARG A 54 11.11 -5.80 -2.86
C ARG A 54 11.40 -6.82 -1.77
N ILE A 55 12.05 -7.92 -2.12
CA ILE A 55 12.54 -8.94 -1.17
C ILE A 55 14.06 -9.01 -1.28
N GLY A 56 14.77 -9.03 -0.15
CA GLY A 56 16.23 -9.12 -0.14
C GLY A 56 16.79 -8.43 1.10
N VAL A 57 17.68 -7.45 0.92
CA VAL A 57 18.30 -6.69 2.04
C VAL A 57 17.26 -5.94 2.87
N SER A 58 16.24 -5.38 2.21
CA SER A 58 15.09 -4.80 2.88
C SER A 58 13.82 -5.29 2.22
N GLU A 59 12.86 -5.71 3.05
CA GLU A 59 11.57 -6.16 2.56
C GLU A 59 10.55 -5.03 2.65
N VAL A 60 10.30 -4.36 1.53
CA VAL A 60 9.39 -3.21 1.44
C VAL A 60 8.37 -3.42 0.34
N GLY A 61 7.11 -3.16 0.65
CA GLY A 61 6.02 -3.09 -0.30
C GLY A 61 5.54 -1.65 -0.47
N ARG A 62 5.21 -1.28 -1.71
CA ARG A 62 4.64 0.00 -2.08
C ARG A 62 3.52 -0.22 -3.09
N ILE A 63 2.39 0.41 -2.87
CA ILE A 63 1.35 0.58 -3.89
C ILE A 63 1.14 2.07 -4.10
N SER A 64 0.95 2.50 -5.34
CA SER A 64 0.71 3.90 -5.67
C SER A 64 -0.14 4.08 -6.91
N CYS A 65 -0.85 5.20 -6.99
CA CYS A 65 -1.62 5.61 -8.15
C CYS A 65 -1.59 7.13 -8.28
N ASP A 66 -1.40 7.62 -9.51
CA ASP A 66 -1.59 9.01 -9.87
C ASP A 66 -3.07 9.23 -10.23
N ILE A 67 -3.67 10.27 -9.66
CA ILE A 67 -5.04 10.70 -9.92
C ILE A 67 -4.99 12.17 -10.31
N PHE A 68 -5.58 12.48 -11.47
CA PHE A 68 -5.81 13.86 -11.87
C PHE A 68 -6.90 14.48 -10.98
N ALA A 69 -6.52 15.03 -9.83
CA ALA A 69 -7.41 15.73 -8.93
C ALA A 69 -6.87 17.13 -8.63
N GLU A 70 -7.61 18.17 -9.02
CA GLU A 70 -7.26 19.59 -8.80
C GLU A 70 -7.43 20.04 -7.33
N ARG A 71 -7.33 19.15 -6.35
CA ARG A 71 -7.85 19.44 -5.00
C ARG A 71 -6.84 19.16 -3.90
N ASP A 72 -6.23 20.21 -3.39
CA ASP A 72 -5.48 20.21 -2.10
C ASP A 72 -6.33 19.69 -0.93
N SER A 73 -7.65 19.73 -1.07
CA SER A 73 -8.56 19.16 -0.09
C SER A 73 -8.46 17.64 0.04
N LEU A 74 -7.78 16.91 -0.86
CA LEU A 74 -7.58 15.47 -0.73
C LEU A 74 -6.30 15.07 0.00
N CYS A 75 -5.45 16.02 0.43
CA CYS A 75 -4.23 15.66 1.16
C CYS A 75 -4.53 15.00 2.52
N PHE A 76 -3.88 13.86 2.78
CA PHE A 76 -4.03 13.13 4.04
C PHE A 76 -2.83 12.24 4.36
N GLU A 77 -2.75 11.86 5.62
CA GLU A 77 -1.79 10.88 6.15
C GLU A 77 -2.54 9.93 7.09
N LEU A 78 -2.39 8.63 6.88
CA LEU A 78 -3.00 7.56 7.66
C LEU A 78 -1.91 6.58 8.07
N ASN A 79 -1.48 6.68 9.32
CA ASN A 79 -0.41 5.84 9.88
C ASN A 79 -0.94 4.99 11.02
N THR A 80 -0.23 3.90 11.28
CA THR A 80 -0.29 3.23 12.58
C THR A 80 0.28 4.12 13.68
N ARG A 81 -0.37 4.14 14.84
CA ARG A 81 0.16 4.78 16.04
C ARG A 81 1.37 4.00 16.54
N ASP A 82 2.36 4.73 17.05
CA ASP A 82 3.57 4.13 17.61
C ASP A 82 3.26 3.20 18.77
N HIS A 83 4.03 2.11 18.87
CA HIS A 83 3.90 1.12 19.93
C HIS A 83 3.86 1.77 21.32
N PHE A 84 4.68 2.79 21.57
CA PHE A 84 4.69 3.52 22.84
C PHE A 84 3.35 4.19 23.16
N THR A 85 2.71 4.84 22.19
CA THR A 85 1.39 5.47 22.41
C THR A 85 0.27 4.43 22.55
N SER A 86 0.43 3.24 21.97
CA SER A 86 -0.53 2.14 22.07
C SER A 86 -0.53 1.41 23.41
N LEU A 87 0.56 1.53 24.19
CA LEU A 87 0.64 0.97 25.56
C LEU A 87 -0.27 1.72 26.53
N PHE A 88 -0.54 3.00 26.29
CA PHE A 88 -1.37 3.85 27.16
C PHE A 88 -2.79 4.08 26.62
N LEU A 89 -3.01 3.88 25.33
CA LEU A 89 -4.31 4.00 24.68
C LEU A 89 -4.67 2.61 24.13
N GLY A 90 -5.55 1.88 24.82
CA GLY A 90 -5.90 0.50 24.47
C GLY A 90 -6.19 0.26 22.98
N LYS A 91 -6.08 -1.00 22.54
CA LYS A 91 -6.06 -1.47 21.13
C LYS A 91 -7.13 -0.92 20.16
N LYS A 92 -8.16 -0.22 20.64
CA LYS A 92 -9.30 0.29 19.85
C LYS A 92 -8.94 1.25 18.73
N ASN A 93 -7.77 1.91 18.75
CA ASN A 93 -7.41 2.93 17.74
C ASN A 93 -5.96 2.79 17.22
N ARG A 94 -5.63 1.64 16.62
CA ARG A 94 -4.29 1.40 16.02
C ARG A 94 -3.91 2.41 14.94
N PHE A 95 -4.87 2.97 14.22
CA PHE A 95 -4.62 3.91 13.12
C PHE A 95 -4.99 5.34 13.48
N ARG A 96 -4.20 6.31 13.00
CA ARG A 96 -4.44 7.74 13.12
C ARG A 96 -4.46 8.36 11.72
N MET A 97 -5.55 9.05 11.39
CA MET A 97 -5.66 9.81 10.17
C MET A 97 -5.55 11.31 10.45
N LYS A 98 -4.67 11.99 9.72
CA LYS A 98 -4.58 13.44 9.64
C LYS A 98 -5.16 13.87 8.30
N THR A 99 -6.28 14.59 8.33
CA THR A 99 -6.89 15.18 7.13
C THR A 99 -7.85 16.28 7.54
N ARG A 100 -8.00 17.29 6.68
CA ARG A 100 -9.06 18.31 6.79
C ARG A 100 -10.35 17.87 6.09
N ASN A 101 -10.31 16.81 5.29
CA ASN A 101 -11.42 16.34 4.48
C ASN A 101 -12.29 15.34 5.23
N GLN A 102 -13.57 15.69 5.41
CA GLN A 102 -14.52 14.79 6.06
C GLN A 102 -14.93 13.61 5.15
N ASN A 103 -14.92 13.79 3.83
CA ASN A 103 -15.22 12.71 2.88
C ASN A 103 -14.17 11.61 2.94
N LEU A 104 -12.89 11.94 3.18
CA LEU A 104 -11.84 10.94 3.42
C LEU A 104 -12.08 10.15 4.71
N LYS A 105 -12.54 10.82 5.78
CA LYS A 105 -12.93 10.13 7.03
C LYS A 105 -14.07 9.16 6.80
N LEU A 106 -15.08 9.57 6.04
CA LEU A 106 -16.22 8.72 5.68
C LEU A 106 -15.79 7.56 4.78
N PHE A 107 -14.96 7.82 3.76
CA PHE A 107 -14.40 6.79 2.89
C PHE A 107 -13.72 5.68 3.70
N PHE A 108 -12.73 6.01 4.54
CA PHE A 108 -12.05 5.01 5.36
C PHE A 108 -12.96 4.40 6.44
N LYS A 109 -14.05 5.04 6.84
CA LYS A 109 -15.02 4.42 7.77
C LYS A 109 -15.87 3.34 7.07
N HIS A 110 -16.21 3.55 5.80
CA HIS A 110 -17.15 2.71 5.07
C HIS A 110 -16.48 1.70 4.13
N SER A 111 -15.25 1.97 3.67
CA SER A 111 -14.43 1.08 2.82
C SER A 111 -14.38 -0.34 3.35
N SER A 112 -14.80 -1.29 2.50
CA SER A 112 -14.79 -2.72 2.82
C SER A 112 -13.35 -3.25 2.84
N SER A 113 -12.57 -2.82 1.85
CA SER A 113 -11.16 -3.16 1.69
C SER A 113 -10.31 -2.70 2.88
N TRP A 114 -10.57 -1.49 3.39
CA TRP A 114 -9.89 -0.99 4.58
C TRP A 114 -10.24 -1.77 5.85
N LYS A 115 -11.49 -2.21 6.02
CA LYS A 115 -11.88 -3.05 7.17
C LYS A 115 -11.14 -4.39 7.16
N ILE A 116 -10.94 -4.98 5.98
CA ILE A 116 -10.14 -6.21 5.83
C ILE A 116 -8.68 -5.94 6.19
N LEU A 117 -8.08 -4.87 5.67
CA LEU A 117 -6.70 -4.47 5.97
C LEU A 117 -6.48 -4.20 7.46
N LYS A 118 -7.44 -3.55 8.14
CA LYS A 118 -7.44 -3.40 9.60
C LYS A 118 -7.44 -4.75 10.31
N GLY A 119 -8.30 -5.68 9.88
CA GLY A 119 -8.34 -7.03 10.44
C GLY A 119 -7.04 -7.82 10.24
N ILE A 120 -6.34 -7.60 9.12
CA ILE A 120 -5.00 -8.18 8.89
C ILE A 120 -3.98 -7.53 9.81
N ALA A 121 -3.99 -6.19 9.90
CA ALA A 121 -3.10 -5.46 10.81
C ALA A 121 -3.29 -5.95 12.24
N ASP A 122 -4.51 -6.07 12.76
CA ASP A 122 -4.77 -6.50 14.14
C ASP A 122 -4.25 -7.91 14.47
N LYS A 123 -4.06 -8.77 13.46
CA LYS A 123 -3.58 -10.15 13.61
C LYS A 123 -2.11 -10.34 13.27
N THR A 124 -1.46 -9.33 12.69
CA THR A 124 -0.10 -9.45 12.13
C THR A 124 0.74 -8.20 12.43
N ALA A 125 2.01 -8.23 12.03
CA ALA A 125 2.89 -7.07 12.06
C ALA A 125 2.71 -6.15 10.84
N PHE A 126 1.60 -6.26 10.10
CA PHE A 126 1.28 -5.34 9.01
C PHE A 126 1.03 -3.92 9.55
N ILE A 127 1.90 -3.00 9.14
CA ILE A 127 1.95 -1.60 9.61
C ILE A 127 2.06 -0.70 8.36
N PRO A 128 0.93 -0.40 7.69
CA PRO A 128 0.95 0.46 6.52
C PRO A 128 0.97 1.94 6.90
N SER A 129 1.68 2.73 6.09
CA SER A 129 1.53 4.18 6.00
C SER A 129 0.86 4.50 4.68
N ILE A 130 -0.35 5.07 4.71
CA ILE A 130 -1.12 5.47 3.53
C ILE A 130 -1.21 6.98 3.51
N TYR A 131 -0.82 7.63 2.44
CA TYR A 131 -0.86 9.08 2.33
C TYR A 131 -1.21 9.50 0.91
N GLY A 132 -1.83 10.67 0.82
CA GLY A 132 -2.18 11.33 -0.42
C GLY A 132 -1.62 12.74 -0.40
N GLU A 133 -0.91 13.10 -1.47
CA GLU A 133 -0.28 14.41 -1.60
C GLU A 133 -0.38 14.93 -3.03
N ASN A 134 -0.42 16.25 -3.19
CA ASN A 134 -0.35 16.89 -4.49
C ASN A 134 1.10 17.21 -4.85
N ILE A 135 1.58 16.61 -5.93
CA ILE A 135 2.92 16.84 -6.49
C ILE A 135 2.75 17.35 -7.92
N ASN A 136 3.23 18.55 -8.20
CA ASN A 136 3.20 19.16 -9.55
C ASN A 136 1.80 19.16 -10.20
N GLY A 137 0.76 19.47 -9.41
CA GLY A 137 -0.63 19.52 -9.90
C GLY A 137 -1.30 18.15 -10.06
N ARG A 138 -0.69 17.07 -9.56
CA ARG A 138 -1.25 15.73 -9.59
C ARG A 138 -1.35 15.14 -8.19
N PHE A 139 -2.46 14.48 -7.90
CA PHE A 139 -2.65 13.83 -6.62
C PHE A 139 -2.08 12.41 -6.67
N ILE A 140 -1.12 12.13 -5.80
CA ILE A 140 -0.50 10.82 -5.71
C ILE A 140 -0.96 10.15 -4.42
N LEU A 141 -1.70 9.06 -4.57
CA LEU A 141 -2.03 8.16 -3.47
C LEU A 141 -0.92 7.12 -3.35
N THR A 142 -0.30 7.02 -2.18
CA THR A 142 0.77 6.05 -1.88
C THR A 142 0.46 5.28 -0.59
N CYS A 143 0.82 4.00 -0.58
CA CYS A 143 0.87 3.18 0.63
C CYS A 143 2.20 2.44 0.67
N GLU A 144 2.91 2.56 1.79
CA GLU A 144 4.16 1.86 2.05
C GLU A 144 4.02 0.97 3.28
N TYR A 145 4.63 -0.21 3.23
CA TYR A 145 4.60 -1.18 4.32
C TYR A 145 5.86 -2.04 4.34
N ASN A 146 6.30 -2.39 5.55
CA ASN A 146 7.30 -3.43 5.74
C ASN A 146 6.67 -4.81 5.42
N MET A 147 7.41 -5.67 4.74
CA MET A 147 6.96 -7.00 4.30
C MET A 147 7.36 -8.16 5.23
N GLU A 148 8.04 -7.89 6.32
CA GLU A 148 8.49 -8.84 7.35
C GLU A 148 7.34 -9.21 8.31
N PHE A 149 6.23 -9.71 7.75
CA PHE A 149 5.11 -10.23 8.52
C PHE A 149 4.52 -11.49 7.89
N LYS A 150 3.86 -12.31 8.71
CA LYS A 150 3.25 -13.57 8.28
C LYS A 150 2.10 -13.32 7.30
N ASN A 151 2.02 -14.16 6.27
CA ASN A 151 0.98 -14.11 5.23
C ASN A 151 0.92 -12.76 4.47
N LYS A 152 2.09 -12.18 4.16
CA LYS A 152 2.21 -10.89 3.45
C LYS A 152 1.52 -10.84 2.09
N GLU A 153 1.35 -11.97 1.45
CA GLU A 153 0.58 -12.08 0.21
C GLU A 153 -0.91 -11.70 0.38
N LYS A 154 -1.48 -11.83 1.59
CA LYS A 154 -2.90 -11.56 1.86
C LYS A 154 -3.28 -10.08 1.83
N VAL A 155 -2.31 -9.15 1.88
CA VAL A 155 -2.63 -7.71 1.81
C VAL A 155 -2.78 -7.19 0.39
N LEU A 156 -2.25 -7.90 -0.62
CA LEU A 156 -2.17 -7.41 -1.99
C LEU A 156 -3.53 -7.10 -2.61
N GLU A 157 -4.46 -8.06 -2.53
CA GLU A 157 -5.79 -7.90 -3.10
C GLU A 157 -6.63 -6.84 -2.35
N PRO A 158 -6.70 -6.84 -1.00
CA PRO A 158 -7.36 -5.77 -0.27
C PRO A 158 -6.74 -4.38 -0.50
N LEU A 159 -5.42 -4.28 -0.68
CA LEU A 159 -4.77 -3.01 -1.05
C LEU A 159 -5.18 -2.55 -2.44
N LEU A 160 -5.17 -3.45 -3.43
CA LEU A 160 -5.63 -3.12 -4.78
C LEU A 160 -7.09 -2.65 -4.77
N ASN A 161 -7.97 -3.37 -4.07
CA ASN A 161 -9.37 -3.02 -3.98
C ASN A 161 -9.59 -1.70 -3.23
N LEU A 162 -8.77 -1.38 -2.21
CA LEU A 162 -8.81 -0.07 -1.55
C LEU A 162 -8.50 1.06 -2.54
N TYR A 163 -7.54 0.86 -3.43
CA TYR A 163 -7.20 1.85 -4.46
C TYR A 163 -8.31 2.00 -5.49
N LYS A 164 -8.93 0.90 -5.93
CA LYS A 164 -10.10 0.95 -6.82
C LYS A 164 -11.30 1.66 -6.17
N GLU A 165 -11.60 1.33 -4.90
CA GLU A 165 -12.63 2.03 -4.12
C GLU A 165 -12.32 3.54 -4.01
N PHE A 166 -11.05 3.91 -3.82
CA PHE A 166 -10.64 5.31 -3.76
C PHE A 166 -10.83 6.02 -5.11
N ILE A 167 -10.36 5.41 -6.21
CA ILE A 167 -10.52 5.95 -7.57
C ILE A 167 -12.01 6.13 -7.89
N ASN A 168 -12.86 5.16 -7.57
CA ASN A 168 -14.31 5.27 -7.82
C ASN A 168 -14.97 6.44 -7.07
N GLN A 169 -14.44 6.84 -5.92
CA GLN A 169 -15.02 7.90 -5.10
C GLN A 169 -14.41 9.29 -5.34
N PHE A 170 -13.14 9.35 -5.76
CA PHE A 170 -12.37 10.61 -5.82
C PHE A 170 -11.63 10.84 -7.14
N GLY A 171 -11.56 9.85 -8.03
CA GLY A 171 -10.90 9.95 -9.34
C GLY A 171 -11.85 10.33 -10.46
#